data_AF-A0A388QIQ9-F1
#
_entry.id   AF-A0A388QIQ9-F1
#
_cell.length_a   1.000
_cell.length_b   1.000
_cell.length_c   1.000
_cell.angle_alpha   90.00
_cell.angle_beta   90.00
_cell.angle_gamma   90.00
#
_symmetry.space_group_name_H-M   'P 1'
#
loop_
_entity.id
_entity.type
_entity.pdbx_description
1 polymer ?
#
loop_
_entity_poly.entity_id
_entity_poly.type
_entity_poly.pdbx_seq_one_letter_code
_entity_poly.pdbx_strand_id
1 'polypeptide(L)' 'MNDLTDYSIFTHKHDLLIFISSIYTAGMAKLKCSDYGFECDYVAEGQIEDVIVEFGKHTEEVHGIDYSKEALMQFILRKK' A
#
# COMPACT_ATOMS: atom_id res chain seq x y z
N MET A 1 -21.10 -19.75 10.48
CA MET A 1 -20.82 -20.40 9.19
C MET A 1 -21.17 -19.41 8.09
N ASN A 2 -20.27 -19.31 7.12
CA ASN A 2 -20.30 -18.38 5.98
C ASN A 2 -21.48 -18.64 5.03
N ASP A 3 -21.62 -17.68 4.09
CA ASP A 3 -22.09 -17.80 2.69
C ASP A 3 -23.17 -16.74 2.38
N LEU A 4 -22.77 -15.54 1.93
CA LEU A 4 -22.47 -15.17 0.53
C LEU A 4 -23.65 -15.40 -0.42
N THR A 5 -24.50 -14.38 -0.59
CA THR A 5 -25.05 -13.93 -1.89
C THR A 5 -25.97 -12.73 -1.67
N ASP A 6 -25.49 -11.52 -1.90
CA ASP A 6 -26.36 -10.43 -2.40
C ASP A 6 -25.55 -9.60 -3.39
N TYR A 7 -25.47 -10.14 -4.60
CA TYR A 7 -24.80 -9.55 -5.75
C TYR A 7 -25.86 -9.20 -6.79
N SER A 8 -26.70 -8.20 -6.51
CA SER A 8 -27.58 -7.60 -7.54
C SER A 8 -28.42 -6.43 -7.03
N ILE A 9 -27.84 -5.22 -7.00
CA ILE A 9 -28.59 -3.96 -7.16
C ILE A 9 -27.75 -3.05 -8.08
N PHE A 10 -27.89 -3.18 -9.40
CA PHE A 10 -28.68 -2.32 -10.29
C PHE A 10 -28.05 -0.95 -10.61
N THR A 11 -27.45 -0.90 -11.82
CA THR A 11 -27.36 0.22 -12.78
C THR A 11 -26.62 1.53 -12.43
N HIS A 12 -25.44 1.76 -13.01
CA HIS A 12 -25.23 2.70 -14.15
C HIS A 12 -23.77 2.63 -14.64
N LYS A 13 -23.56 2.02 -15.82
CA LYS A 13 -22.25 1.67 -16.41
C LYS A 13 -21.44 2.85 -16.99
N HIS A 14 -21.72 4.10 -16.59
CA HIS A 14 -21.05 5.28 -17.15
C HIS A 14 -20.51 6.31 -16.13
N ASP A 15 -20.60 6.05 -14.83
CA ASP A 15 -20.10 6.95 -13.76
C ASP A 15 -19.04 6.32 -12.85
N LEU A 16 -18.49 5.15 -13.20
CA LEU A 16 -17.45 4.51 -12.39
C LEU A 16 -16.08 5.21 -12.49
N LEU A 17 -15.84 5.95 -13.57
CA LEU A 17 -14.57 6.63 -13.83
C LEU A 17 -14.41 7.92 -12.99
N ILE A 18 -15.50 8.58 -12.63
CA ILE A 18 -15.45 9.83 -11.86
C ILE A 18 -15.21 9.53 -10.36
N PHE A 19 -15.66 8.39 -9.85
CA PHE A 19 -15.43 8.02 -8.45
C PHE A 19 -14.00 7.53 -8.19
N ILE A 20 -13.41 6.73 -9.09
CA ILE A 20 -12.03 6.21 -8.92
C ILE A 20 -10.94 7.29 -8.98
N SER A 21 -11.20 8.42 -9.66
CA SER A 21 -10.25 9.55 -9.71
C SER A 21 -10.10 10.28 -8.37
N SER A 22 -11.11 10.25 -7.49
CA SER A 22 -11.05 10.94 -6.19
C SER A 22 -10.44 10.08 -5.07
N ILE A 23 -10.29 8.77 -5.29
CA ILE A 23 -9.69 7.83 -4.33
C ILE A 23 -8.16 7.76 -4.50
N TYR A 24 -7.64 8.15 -5.66
CA TYR A 24 -6.21 8.34 -5.90
C TYR A 24 -5.73 9.66 -5.30
N THR A 25 -5.96 9.87 -4.00
CA THR A 25 -5.20 10.86 -3.25
C THR A 25 -3.84 10.22 -2.98
N ALA A 26 -2.88 10.45 -3.88
CA ALA A 26 -1.53 9.95 -3.70
C ALA A 26 -0.93 10.58 -2.44
N GLY A 27 -0.94 9.81 -1.36
CA GLY A 27 -0.32 10.22 -0.10
C GLY A 27 1.20 10.13 -0.25
N MET A 28 1.90 11.13 0.27
CA MET A 28 3.35 11.03 0.44
C MET A 28 3.63 10.15 1.66
N ALA A 29 4.50 9.16 1.51
CA ALA A 29 4.99 8.31 2.57
C ALA A 29 6.50 8.45 2.72
N LYS A 30 6.97 8.20 3.94
CA LYS A 30 8.39 8.11 4.25
C LYS A 30 8.62 6.89 5.12
N LEU A 31 9.32 5.91 4.58
CA LEU A 31 9.70 4.68 5.26
C LEU A 31 11.19 4.66 5.51
N LYS A 32 11.60 4.22 6.70
CA LYS A 32 13.01 4.03 7.06
C LYS A 32 13.17 2.64 7.63
N CYS A 33 14.15 1.88 7.13
CA CYS A 33 14.42 0.53 7.65
C CYS A 33 14.66 0.55 9.17
N SER A 34 15.32 1.58 9.67
CA SER A 34 15.59 1.76 11.12
C SER A 34 14.33 1.93 11.98
N ASP A 35 13.23 2.47 11.43
CA ASP A 35 11.94 2.58 12.16
C ASP A 35 11.29 1.20 12.35
N TYR A 36 11.67 0.23 11.52
CA TYR A 36 11.17 -1.14 11.53
C TYR A 36 12.10 -2.14 12.23
N GLY A 37 13.15 -1.66 12.91
CA GLY A 37 14.08 -2.50 13.66
C GLY A 37 15.16 -3.18 12.82
N PHE A 38 15.35 -2.74 11.58
CA PHE A 38 16.48 -3.15 10.75
C PHE A 38 17.68 -2.25 10.98
N GLU A 39 18.89 -2.82 11.08
CA GLU A 39 20.16 -2.08 11.12
C GLU A 39 20.55 -1.55 9.73
N CYS A 40 19.65 -0.77 9.12
CA CYS A 40 19.85 -0.18 7.79
C CYS A 40 19.43 1.29 7.78
N ASP A 41 20.29 2.14 7.21
CA ASP A 41 20.10 3.58 7.01
C ASP A 41 19.30 3.93 5.75
N TYR A 42 18.75 2.93 5.06
CA TYR A 42 17.94 3.16 3.86
C TYR A 42 16.62 3.88 4.20
N VAL A 43 16.31 4.89 3.41
CA VAL A 43 15.15 5.76 3.53
C VAL A 43 14.48 5.87 2.17
N ALA A 44 13.23 5.44 2.08
CA ALA A 44 12.39 5.62 0.90
C ALA A 44 11.38 6.75 1.18
N GLU A 45 11.38 7.79 0.35
CA GLU A 45 10.43 8.90 0.44
C GLU A 45 9.83 9.22 -0.92
N GLY A 46 8.52 9.47 -0.96
CA GLY A 46 7.80 9.70 -2.20
C GLY A 46 6.35 9.29 -2.09
N GLN A 47 5.77 8.88 -3.21
CA GLN A 47 4.40 8.37 -3.23
C GLN A 47 4.33 7.03 -2.50
N ILE A 48 3.23 6.75 -1.81
CA ILE A 48 3.02 5.47 -1.11
C ILE A 48 3.35 4.28 -2.01
N GLU A 49 2.90 4.28 -3.26
CA GLU A 49 3.13 3.17 -4.20
C GLU A 49 4.62 2.99 -4.53
N ASP A 50 5.32 4.08 -4.86
CA ASP A 50 6.76 4.05 -5.16
C ASP A 50 7.57 3.61 -3.93
N VAL A 51 7.28 4.21 -2.77
CA VAL A 51 7.93 3.89 -1.51
C VAL A 51 7.75 2.42 -1.14
N ILE A 52 6.56 1.85 -1.32
CA ILE A 52 6.30 0.42 -1.07
C ILE A 52 7.12 -0.46 -2.04
N VAL A 53 7.18 -0.10 -3.32
CA VAL A 53 7.91 -0.88 -4.33
C VAL A 53 9.41 -0.84 -4.07
N GLU A 54 9.96 0.34 -3.79
CA GLU A 54 11.39 0.53 -3.52
C GLU A 54 11.79 -0.13 -2.20
N PHE A 55 11.00 0.09 -1.15
CA PHE A 55 11.24 -0.49 0.17
C PHE A 55 11.12 -2.01 0.16
N GLY A 56 10.12 -2.57 -0.53
CA GLY A 56 9.95 -4.02 -0.65
C GLY A 56 11.11 -4.70 -1.37
N LYS A 57 11.58 -4.12 -2.48
CA LYS A 57 12.79 -4.61 -3.18
C LYS A 57 14.02 -4.54 -2.28
N HIS A 58 14.19 -3.42 -1.58
CA HIS A 58 15.30 -3.26 -0.66
C HIS A 58 15.28 -4.31 0.46
N THR A 59 14.13 -4.57 1.09
CA THR A 59 14.03 -5.59 2.14
C THR A 59 14.23 -7.00 1.62
N GLU A 60 13.82 -7.30 0.38
CA GLU A 60 14.07 -8.60 -0.25
C GLU A 60 15.56 -8.79 -0.55
N GLU A 61 16.22 -7.80 -1.18
CA GLU A 61 17.61 -7.91 -1.62
C GLU A 61 18.63 -7.74 -0.47
N VAL A 62 18.36 -6.83 0.48
CA VAL A 62 19.30 -6.49 1.56
C VAL A 62 19.01 -7.27 2.83
N HIS A 63 17.73 -7.47 3.17
CA HIS A 63 17.33 -8.15 4.39
C HIS A 63 16.87 -9.60 4.17
N GLY A 64 16.63 -10.02 2.92
CA GLY A 64 16.10 -11.35 2.61
C GLY A 64 14.64 -11.54 3.03
N ILE A 65 13.90 -10.44 3.21
CA ILE A 65 12.51 -10.45 3.71
C ILE A 65 11.58 -9.91 2.62
N ASP A 66 10.71 -10.78 2.14
CA ASP A 66 9.65 -10.40 1.21
C ASP A 66 8.43 -9.86 1.99
N TYR A 67 8.24 -8.55 1.92
CA TYR A 67 7.02 -7.91 2.39
C TYR A 67 6.09 -7.66 1.21
N SER A 68 4.89 -8.24 1.28
CA SER A 68 3.85 -7.93 0.30
C SER A 68 3.48 -6.45 0.37
N LYS A 69 3.24 -5.84 -0.80
CA LYS A 69 2.87 -4.43 -0.93
C LYS A 69 1.69 -4.04 -0.05
N GLU A 70 0.72 -4.94 0.05
CA GLU A 70 -0.48 -4.77 0.87
C GLU A 70 -0.15 -4.67 2.37
N ALA A 71 0.80 -5.48 2.85
CA ALA A 71 1.24 -5.43 4.25
C ALA A 71 1.90 -4.08 4.55
N LEU A 72 2.85 -3.64 3.71
CA LEU A 72 3.51 -2.34 3.82
C LEU A 72 2.49 -1.18 3.78
N MET A 73 1.48 -1.27 2.92
CA MET A 73 0.41 -0.28 2.82
C MET A 73 -0.44 -0.21 4.10
N GLN A 74 -0.80 -1.36 4.68
CA GLN A 74 -1.53 -1.41 5.95
C GLN A 74 -0.72 -0.80 7.10
N PHE A 75 0.61 -1.00 7.14
CA PHE A 75 1.46 -0.38 8.15
C PHE A 75 1.50 1.14 8.03
N ILE A 76 1.61 1.68 6.81
CA ILE A 76 1.57 3.13 6.56
C ILE A 76 0.24 3.73 7.00
N LEU A 77 -0.87 3.05 6.71
CA LEU A 77 -2.22 3.50 7.08
C LEU A 77 -2.45 3.50 8.60
N ARG A 78 -1.78 2.63 9.34
CA ARG A 78 -1.94 2.47 10.80
C ARG A 78 -1.15 3.49 11.63
N LYS A 79 -0.21 4.23 11.03
CA LYS A 79 0.62 5.25 11.70
C LYS A 79 -0.04 6.65 11.76
N LYS A 80 -1.34 6.74 11.47
CA LYS A 80 -2.13 7.98 11.54
C LYS A 80 -2.78 8.19 12.91
#